data_AF-A0A844EMC3-F1
#
_entry.id   AF-A0A844EMC3-F1
#
_cell.length_a   1.000
_cell.length_b   1.000
_cell.length_c   1.000
_cell.angle_alpha   90.00
_cell.angle_beta   90.00
_cell.angle_gamma   90.00
#
_symmetry.space_group_name_H-M   'P 1'
#
loop_
_entity.id
_entity.type
_entity.pdbx_description
1 polymer ?
#
loop_
_entity_poly.entity_id
_entity_poly.type
_entity_poly.pdbx_seq_one_letter_code
_entity_poly.pdbx_strand_id
1 'polypeptide(L)'
;VTYIATHQGIMWIGMILWFVMPFVVSMQALKRPTLAFTVLMLYAILSGFVFATIAWAYTGASIAAAFVSASAIFITMTTIGLVTHKNLDRIGAQASAALIALIIAMIINMFLRSSAIAFVFSIIAVLIFTVLTAYDTQKMKQMYNQYSGSGQISMNGLAVFGALQLYLDFVNLFLQLLSIFGNSSDR
;
A
#
# COMPACT_ATOMS: atom_id res chain seq x y z
N VAL A 1 -21.89 -5.38 -8.96
CA VAL A 1 -21.69 -6.78 -8.46
C VAL A 1 -21.70 -7.83 -9.59
N THR A 2 -22.42 -7.62 -10.70
CA THR A 2 -22.56 -8.60 -11.80
C THR A 2 -21.38 -8.69 -12.79
N TYR A 3 -20.55 -7.65 -12.92
CA TYR A 3 -19.40 -7.65 -13.86
C TYR A 3 -18.16 -8.40 -13.36
N ILE A 4 -17.99 -8.50 -12.04
CA ILE A 4 -16.82 -9.10 -11.38
C ILE A 4 -17.00 -10.62 -11.24
N ALA A 5 -18.25 -11.10 -11.16
CA ALA A 5 -18.58 -12.52 -11.02
C ALA A 5 -18.35 -13.34 -12.31
N THR A 6 -18.42 -12.72 -13.49
CA THR A 6 -18.26 -13.38 -14.79
C THR A 6 -16.79 -13.55 -15.22
N HIS A 7 -15.85 -12.84 -14.59
CA HIS A 7 -14.42 -12.88 -14.95
C HIS A 7 -13.56 -13.29 -13.76
N GLN A 8 -13.70 -14.53 -13.30
CA GLN A 8 -12.84 -15.09 -12.24
C GLN A 8 -11.34 -14.86 -12.50
N GLY A 9 -10.91 -14.91 -13.77
CA GLY A 9 -9.52 -14.62 -14.16
C GLY A 9 -9.06 -13.18 -13.85
N ILE A 10 -9.93 -12.17 -13.98
CA ILE A 10 -9.59 -10.77 -13.68
C ILE A 10 -9.36 -10.57 -12.17
N MET A 11 -10.11 -11.28 -11.32
CA MET A 11 -9.89 -11.25 -9.87
C MET A 11 -8.55 -11.87 -9.47
N TRP A 12 -8.18 -13.01 -10.06
CA TRP A 12 -6.88 -13.65 -9.78
C TRP A 12 -5.70 -12.83 -10.30
N ILE A 13 -5.82 -12.25 -11.50
CA ILE A 13 -4.81 -11.32 -12.05
C ILE A 13 -4.66 -10.09 -11.16
N GLY A 14 -5.78 -9.53 -10.67
CA GLY A 14 -5.77 -8.41 -9.73
C GLY A 14 -5.07 -8.75 -8.41
N MET A 15 -5.32 -9.93 -7.83
CA MET A 15 -4.65 -10.37 -6.60
C MET A 15 -3.15 -10.63 -6.80
N ILE A 16 -2.76 -11.28 -7.90
CA ILE A 16 -1.34 -11.50 -8.21
C ILE A 16 -0.63 -10.16 -8.41
N LEU A 17 -1.24 -9.24 -9.15
CA LEU A 17 -0.71 -7.89 -9.34
C LEU A 17 -0.56 -7.18 -7.99
N TRP A 18 -1.57 -7.26 -7.12
CA TRP A 18 -1.60 -6.50 -5.87
C TRP A 18 -0.64 -7.03 -4.81
N PHE A 19 -0.50 -8.35 -4.68
CA PHE A 19 0.26 -8.97 -3.59
C PHE A 19 1.60 -9.57 -4.02
N VAL A 20 1.75 -10.06 -5.25
CA VAL A 20 2.97 -10.79 -5.69
C VAL A 20 4.00 -9.85 -6.34
N MET A 21 3.56 -8.94 -7.19
CA MET A 21 4.48 -8.02 -7.90
C MET A 21 5.32 -7.15 -6.96
N PRO A 22 4.79 -6.58 -5.85
CA PRO A 22 5.61 -5.80 -4.93
C PRO A 22 6.70 -6.64 -4.24
N PHE A 23 6.43 -7.91 -3.97
CA PHE A 23 7.43 -8.82 -3.43
C PHE A 23 8.59 -9.04 -4.41
N VAL A 24 8.29 -9.19 -5.70
CA VAL A 24 9.31 -9.33 -6.76
C VAL A 24 10.18 -8.07 -6.87
N VAL A 25 9.56 -6.87 -6.91
CA VAL A 25 10.32 -5.61 -6.97
C VAL A 25 11.21 -5.46 -5.73
N SER A 26 10.69 -5.74 -4.55
CA SER A 26 11.42 -5.69 -3.28
C SER A 26 12.65 -6.60 -3.27
N MET A 27 12.49 -7.87 -3.69
CA MET A 27 13.62 -8.82 -3.78
C MET A 27 14.68 -8.39 -4.80
N GLN A 28 14.25 -7.78 -5.91
CA GLN A 28 15.14 -7.43 -7.02
C GLN A 28 15.81 -6.07 -6.82
N ALA A 29 15.23 -5.16 -6.03
CA ALA A 29 15.74 -3.80 -5.83
C ALA A 29 17.19 -3.78 -5.36
N LEU A 30 17.57 -4.69 -4.45
CA LEU A 30 18.92 -4.76 -3.89
C LEU A 30 19.91 -5.53 -4.78
N LYS A 31 19.43 -6.38 -5.70
CA LYS A 31 20.27 -7.25 -6.55
C LYS A 31 20.45 -6.71 -7.97
N ARG A 32 19.39 -6.13 -8.54
CA ARG A 32 19.33 -5.66 -9.93
C ARG A 32 18.51 -4.35 -10.01
N PRO A 33 19.08 -3.22 -9.59
CA PRO A 33 18.36 -1.94 -9.45
C PRO A 33 17.64 -1.47 -10.72
N THR A 34 18.30 -1.58 -11.88
CA THR A 34 17.72 -1.16 -13.17
C THR A 34 16.50 -1.98 -13.54
N LEU A 35 16.54 -3.30 -13.34
CA LEU A 35 15.39 -4.16 -13.58
C LEU A 35 14.27 -3.86 -12.58
N ALA A 36 14.61 -3.66 -11.30
CA ALA A 36 13.62 -3.35 -10.28
C ALA A 36 12.89 -2.03 -10.57
N PHE A 37 13.58 -1.00 -11.07
CA PHE A 37 12.95 0.25 -11.50
C PHE A 37 11.98 0.03 -12.66
N THR A 38 12.38 -0.73 -13.69
CA THR A 38 11.49 -1.04 -14.82
C THR A 38 10.24 -1.81 -14.37
N VAL A 39 10.41 -2.79 -13.48
CA VAL A 39 9.28 -3.56 -12.94
C VAL A 39 8.40 -2.70 -12.02
N LEU A 40 8.97 -1.77 -11.24
CA LEU A 40 8.21 -0.79 -10.45
C LEU A 40 7.35 0.10 -11.35
N MET A 41 7.91 0.61 -12.46
CA MET A 41 7.16 1.45 -13.40
C MET A 41 6.03 0.66 -14.07
N LEU A 42 6.31 -0.57 -14.51
CA LEU A 42 5.29 -1.48 -15.04
C LEU A 42 4.19 -1.74 -14.01
N TYR A 43 4.55 -1.98 -12.76
CA TYR A 43 3.61 -2.17 -11.67
C TYR A 43 2.73 -0.93 -11.44
N ALA A 44 3.30 0.27 -11.43
CA ALA A 44 2.56 1.53 -11.29
C ALA A 44 1.55 1.74 -12.43
N ILE A 45 1.96 1.46 -13.68
CA ILE A 45 1.06 1.54 -14.84
C ILE A 45 -0.10 0.54 -14.72
N LEU A 46 0.21 -0.72 -14.44
CA LEU A 46 -0.80 -1.78 -14.33
C LEU A 46 -1.76 -1.55 -13.17
N SER A 47 -1.25 -1.08 -12.02
CA SER A 47 -2.11 -0.72 -10.89
C SER A 47 -2.97 0.50 -11.18
N GLY A 48 -2.47 1.48 -11.97
CA GLY A 48 -3.29 2.56 -12.51
C GLY A 48 -4.50 2.07 -13.34
N PHE A 49 -4.30 1.06 -14.19
CA PHE A 49 -5.40 0.42 -14.91
C PHE A 49 -6.39 -0.28 -13.97
N VAL A 50 -5.90 -0.97 -12.93
CA VAL A 50 -6.76 -1.56 -11.90
C VAL A 50 -7.53 -0.48 -11.12
N PHE A 51 -6.93 0.67 -10.82
CA PHE A 51 -7.65 1.77 -10.18
C PHE A 51 -8.70 2.36 -11.09
N ALA A 52 -8.43 2.50 -12.38
CA ALA A 52 -9.42 2.97 -13.32
C ALA A 52 -10.66 2.06 -13.31
N THR A 53 -10.49 0.73 -13.27
CA THR A 53 -11.64 -0.19 -13.20
C THR A 53 -12.37 -0.13 -11.85
N ILE A 54 -11.65 0.02 -10.75
CA ILE A 54 -12.25 0.19 -9.42
C ILE A 54 -13.01 1.52 -9.33
N ALA A 55 -12.46 2.60 -9.87
CA ALA A 55 -13.02 3.94 -9.82
C ALA A 55 -14.42 4.05 -10.47
N TRP A 56 -14.73 3.18 -11.44
CA TRP A 56 -16.07 3.12 -12.04
C TRP A 56 -17.16 2.70 -11.05
N ALA A 57 -16.80 2.08 -9.93
CA ALA A 57 -17.73 1.71 -8.86
C ALA A 57 -17.94 2.82 -7.82
N TYR A 58 -17.25 3.96 -7.91
CA TYR A 58 -17.29 5.04 -6.92
C TYR A 58 -17.66 6.38 -7.56
N THR A 59 -18.24 7.27 -6.76
CA THR A 59 -18.51 8.65 -7.22
C THR A 59 -17.24 9.48 -7.25
N GLY A 60 -17.19 10.50 -8.11
CA GLY A 60 -16.08 11.46 -8.14
C GLY A 60 -15.84 12.16 -6.80
N ALA A 61 -16.92 12.40 -6.03
CA ALA A 61 -16.82 12.99 -4.69
C ALA A 61 -16.12 12.03 -3.70
N SER A 62 -16.49 10.75 -3.68
CA SER A 62 -15.85 9.75 -2.82
C SER A 62 -14.36 9.56 -3.19
N ILE A 63 -14.03 9.56 -4.49
CA ILE A 63 -12.66 9.49 -4.99
C ILE A 63 -11.85 10.70 -4.52
N ALA A 64 -12.37 11.91 -4.72
CA ALA A 64 -11.69 13.14 -4.31
C ALA A 64 -11.46 13.18 -2.79
N ALA A 65 -12.48 12.83 -1.99
CA ALA A 65 -12.38 12.78 -0.53
C ALA A 65 -11.32 11.78 -0.07
N ALA A 66 -11.29 10.58 -0.67
CA ALA A 66 -10.30 9.55 -0.37
C ALA A 66 -8.88 10.00 -0.72
N PHE A 67 -8.69 10.60 -1.90
CA PHE A 67 -7.39 11.06 -2.37
C PHE A 67 -6.82 12.19 -1.50
N VAL A 68 -7.63 13.20 -1.20
CA VAL A 68 -7.22 14.33 -0.35
C VAL A 68 -6.87 13.83 1.06
N SER A 69 -7.71 12.96 1.63
CA SER A 69 -7.49 12.40 2.96
C SER A 69 -6.23 11.52 3.01
N ALA A 70 -6.04 10.65 2.01
CA ALA A 70 -4.85 9.82 1.91
C ALA A 70 -3.57 10.65 1.76
N SER A 71 -3.62 11.69 0.93
CA SER A 71 -2.49 12.62 0.73
C SER A 71 -2.14 13.37 2.00
N ALA A 72 -3.13 13.88 2.73
CA ALA A 72 -2.91 14.57 4.00
C ALA A 72 -2.28 13.64 5.05
N ILE A 73 -2.81 12.42 5.21
CA ILE A 73 -2.25 11.45 6.16
C ILE A 73 -0.84 11.04 5.75
N PHE A 74 -0.63 10.73 4.48
CA PHE A 74 0.66 10.28 3.96
C PHE A 74 1.73 11.36 4.11
N ILE A 75 1.47 12.60 3.69
CA ILE A 75 2.41 13.73 3.85
C ILE A 75 2.73 13.95 5.33
N THR A 76 1.72 13.89 6.20
CA THR A 76 1.92 14.09 7.65
C THR A 76 2.80 12.99 8.23
N MET A 77 2.49 11.72 7.96
CA MET A 77 3.19 10.58 8.54
C MET A 77 4.59 10.39 7.95
N THR A 78 4.77 10.63 6.66
CA THR A 78 6.11 10.66 6.04
C THR A 78 6.96 11.76 6.67
N THR A 79 6.42 12.97 6.84
CA THR A 79 7.12 14.05 7.54
C THR A 79 7.51 13.63 8.96
N ILE A 80 6.58 13.05 9.72
CA ILE A 80 6.87 12.51 11.06
C ILE A 80 8.01 11.48 11.01
N GLY A 81 7.98 10.52 10.08
CA GLY A 81 9.02 9.51 9.91
C GLY A 81 10.39 10.10 9.54
N LEU A 82 10.41 11.21 8.80
CA LEU A 82 11.64 11.93 8.46
C LEU A 82 12.22 12.71 9.63
N VAL A 83 11.40 13.38 10.44
CA VAL A 83 11.87 14.32 11.48
C VAL A 83 11.97 13.70 12.86
N THR A 84 11.24 12.61 13.14
CA THR A 84 11.22 12.03 14.48
C THR A 84 12.55 11.35 14.83
N HIS A 85 13.01 11.62 16.05
CA HIS A 85 14.19 10.97 16.63
C HIS A 85 13.83 9.71 17.43
N LYS A 86 12.54 9.49 17.72
CA LYS A 86 12.07 8.29 18.42
C LYS A 86 12.20 7.10 17.48
N ASN A 87 12.80 6.00 17.94
CA ASN A 87 12.86 4.76 17.16
C ASN A 87 11.45 4.15 17.02
N LEU A 88 10.97 3.99 15.78
CA LEU A 88 9.68 3.40 15.45
C LEU A 88 9.72 1.87 15.23
N ASP A 89 10.88 1.21 15.24
CA ASP A 89 11.06 -0.21 14.92
C ASP A 89 10.08 -1.13 15.64
N ARG A 90 9.87 -0.90 16.95
CA ARG A 90 8.95 -1.72 17.76
C ARG A 90 7.50 -1.57 17.29
N ILE A 91 7.08 -0.34 17.04
CA ILE A 91 5.71 -0.02 16.63
C ILE A 91 5.49 -0.50 15.19
N GLY A 92 6.49 -0.31 14.32
CA GLY A 92 6.50 -0.81 12.95
C GLY A 92 6.35 -2.32 12.90
N ALA A 93 7.14 -3.06 13.68
CA ALA A 93 7.04 -4.52 13.75
C ALA A 93 5.64 -4.99 14.21
N GLN A 94 5.05 -4.32 15.20
CA GLN A 94 3.68 -4.61 15.64
C GLN A 94 2.64 -4.31 14.56
N ALA A 95 2.76 -3.18 13.87
CA ALA A 95 1.87 -2.80 12.78
C ALA A 95 2.00 -3.76 11.59
N SER A 96 3.22 -4.21 11.25
CA SER A 96 3.43 -5.22 10.21
C SER A 96 2.81 -6.57 10.58
N ALA A 97 2.93 -6.99 11.84
CA ALA A 97 2.27 -8.21 12.32
C ALA A 97 0.73 -8.07 12.27
N ALA A 98 0.19 -6.91 12.67
CA ALA A 98 -1.23 -6.61 12.57
C ALA A 98 -1.73 -6.61 11.12
N LEU A 99 -0.93 -6.10 10.18
CA LEU A 99 -1.25 -6.15 8.75
C LEU A 99 -1.39 -7.59 8.26
N ILE A 100 -0.48 -8.48 8.63
CA ILE A 100 -0.56 -9.90 8.27
C ILE A 100 -1.83 -10.54 8.84
N ALA A 101 -2.14 -10.28 10.12
CA ALA A 101 -3.36 -10.77 10.74
C ALA A 101 -4.63 -10.24 10.03
N LEU A 102 -4.62 -8.96 9.62
CA LEU A 102 -5.72 -8.36 8.88
C LEU A 102 -5.90 -9.02 7.50
N ILE A 103 -4.81 -9.30 6.77
CA ILE A 103 -4.87 -10.00 5.48
C ILE A 103 -5.50 -11.38 5.64
N ILE A 104 -5.10 -12.13 6.67
CA ILE A 104 -5.71 -13.44 6.98
C ILE A 104 -7.21 -13.28 7.26
N ALA A 105 -7.59 -12.28 8.08
CA ALA A 105 -8.99 -12.01 8.39
C ALA A 105 -9.80 -11.61 7.14
N MET A 106 -9.23 -10.83 6.22
CA MET A 106 -9.85 -10.48 4.94
C MET A 106 -10.09 -11.71 4.06
N ILE A 107 -9.15 -12.67 4.02
CA ILE A 107 -9.31 -13.94 3.30
C ILE A 107 -10.47 -14.74 3.90
N ILE A 108 -10.56 -14.83 5.24
CA ILE A 108 -11.68 -15.49 5.91
C ILE A 108 -13.01 -14.80 5.57
N ASN A 109 -13.05 -13.46 5.58
CA ASN A 109 -14.25 -12.71 5.25
C ASN A 109 -14.68 -12.88 3.77
N MET A 110 -13.78 -13.28 2.87
CA MET A 110 -14.15 -13.62 1.49
C MET A 110 -15.13 -14.81 1.43
N PHE A 111 -15.02 -15.76 2.37
CA PHE A 111 -15.95 -16.88 2.51
C PHE A 111 -17.23 -16.49 3.24
N LEU A 112 -17.12 -15.61 4.24
CA LEU A 112 -18.28 -15.12 5.00
C LEU A 112 -19.12 -14.11 4.21
N ARG A 113 -18.51 -13.40 3.26
CA ARG A 113 -19.12 -12.36 2.41
C ARG A 113 -19.82 -11.25 3.20
N SER A 114 -19.32 -10.90 4.39
CA SER A 114 -19.92 -9.86 5.23
C SER A 114 -19.39 -8.48 4.86
N SER A 115 -20.29 -7.60 4.40
CA SER A 115 -19.98 -6.20 4.08
C SER A 115 -19.69 -5.36 5.32
N ALA A 116 -20.35 -5.64 6.44
CA ALA A 116 -20.10 -4.96 7.71
C ALA A 116 -18.69 -5.24 8.24
N ILE A 117 -18.24 -6.50 8.17
CA ILE A 117 -16.88 -6.88 8.56
C ILE A 117 -15.85 -6.23 7.62
N ALA A 118 -16.12 -6.21 6.31
CA ALA A 118 -15.25 -5.56 5.33
C ALA A 118 -15.06 -4.06 5.63
N PHE A 119 -16.13 -3.37 6.02
CA PHE A 119 -16.08 -1.96 6.42
C PHE A 119 -15.26 -1.73 7.70
N VAL A 120 -15.38 -2.62 8.70
CA VAL A 120 -14.53 -2.53 9.90
C VAL A 120 -13.05 -2.77 9.54
N PHE A 121 -12.78 -3.72 8.65
CA PHE A 121 -11.42 -4.00 8.19
C PHE A 121 -10.78 -2.84 7.45
N SER A 122 -11.54 -2.06 6.66
CA SER A 122 -10.98 -0.88 5.99
C SER A 122 -10.57 0.19 7.00
N ILE A 123 -11.36 0.42 8.06
CA ILE A 123 -10.98 1.33 9.15
C ILE A 123 -9.70 0.88 9.85
N ILE A 124 -9.61 -0.41 10.22
CA ILE A 124 -8.40 -0.99 10.84
C ILE A 124 -7.20 -0.86 9.89
N ALA A 125 -7.39 -1.13 8.60
CA ALA A 125 -6.34 -0.98 7.60
C ALA A 125 -5.80 0.45 7.55
N VAL A 126 -6.67 1.47 7.55
CA VAL A 126 -6.24 2.88 7.56
C VAL A 126 -5.35 3.17 8.76
N LEU A 127 -5.72 2.71 9.96
CA LEU A 127 -4.89 2.90 11.16
C LEU A 127 -3.53 2.22 11.04
N ILE A 128 -3.50 0.98 10.54
CA ILE A 128 -2.26 0.22 10.34
C ILE A 128 -1.36 0.92 9.33
N PHE A 129 -1.87 1.26 8.14
CA PHE A 129 -1.10 1.92 7.08
C PHE A 129 -0.62 3.31 7.49
N THR A 130 -1.39 4.03 8.30
CA THR A 130 -0.96 5.33 8.87
C THR A 130 0.31 5.17 9.71
N VAL A 131 0.36 4.14 10.57
CA VAL A 131 1.54 3.85 11.40
C VAL A 131 2.70 3.32 10.55
N LEU A 132 2.42 2.41 9.62
CA LEU A 132 3.43 1.86 8.71
C LEU A 132 4.09 2.94 7.86
N THR A 133 3.32 3.91 7.34
CA THR A 133 3.85 5.03 6.55
C THR A 133 4.96 5.78 7.30
N ALA A 134 4.75 6.09 8.58
CA ALA A 134 5.76 6.77 9.39
C ALA A 134 7.00 5.88 9.64
N TYR A 135 6.77 4.61 9.97
CA TYR A 135 7.83 3.62 10.21
C TYR A 135 8.67 3.38 8.95
N ASP A 136 8.04 3.12 7.81
CA ASP A 136 8.71 2.81 6.56
C ASP A 136 9.50 4.02 6.03
N THR A 137 8.98 5.23 6.22
CA THR A 137 9.73 6.46 5.95
C THR A 137 10.98 6.58 6.82
N GLN A 138 10.85 6.33 8.13
CA GLN A 138 11.99 6.39 9.05
C GLN A 138 13.03 5.32 8.70
N LYS A 139 12.58 4.10 8.41
CA LYS A 139 13.43 2.98 8.01
C LYS A 139 14.18 3.29 6.72
N MET A 140 13.53 3.92 5.74
CA MET A 140 14.18 4.36 4.51
C MET A 140 15.28 5.39 4.76
N LYS A 141 15.01 6.39 5.61
CA LYS A 141 16.01 7.36 6.04
C LYS A 141 17.22 6.69 6.71
N GLN A 142 16.97 5.74 7.61
CA GLN A 142 18.03 5.01 8.30
C GLN A 142 18.89 4.18 7.34
N MET A 143 18.26 3.42 6.43
CA MET A 143 18.97 2.65 5.41
C MET A 143 19.80 3.55 4.49
N TYR A 144 19.25 4.69 4.06
CA TYR A 144 20.00 5.67 3.28
C TYR A 144 21.25 6.14 4.02
N ASN A 145 21.11 6.55 5.28
CA ASN A 145 22.23 7.02 6.08
C ASN A 145 23.29 5.93 6.34
N GLN A 146 22.87 4.67 6.48
CA GLN A 146 23.77 3.55 6.73
C GLN A 146 24.58 3.13 5.50
N TYR A 147 23.96 3.16 4.31
CA TYR A 147 24.59 2.66 3.08
C TYR A 147 25.11 3.75 2.15
N SER A 148 24.79 5.02 2.41
CA SER A 148 25.34 6.14 1.67
C SER A 148 26.87 6.16 1.81
N GLY A 149 27.57 6.12 0.68
CA GLY A 149 29.04 6.16 0.63
C GLY A 149 29.75 4.84 0.98
N SER A 150 29.04 3.79 1.41
CA SER A 150 29.68 2.51 1.78
C SER A 150 30.02 1.62 0.58
N GLY A 151 29.39 1.84 -0.58
CA GLY A 151 29.55 1.03 -1.79
C GLY A 151 28.98 -0.40 -1.69
N GLN A 152 28.44 -0.79 -0.54
CA GLN A 152 27.94 -2.16 -0.30
C GLN A 152 26.60 -2.43 -1.00
N ILE A 153 25.74 -1.41 -1.09
CA ILE A 153 24.42 -1.50 -1.72
C ILE A 153 24.29 -0.36 -2.72
N SER A 154 23.70 -0.66 -3.89
CA SER A 154 23.41 0.37 -4.88
C SER A 154 22.42 1.40 -4.34
N MET A 155 22.80 2.68 -4.42
CA MET A 155 21.94 3.78 -4.02
C MET A 155 20.63 3.83 -4.84
N ASN A 156 20.71 3.52 -6.13
CA ASN A 156 19.52 3.38 -6.97
C ASN A 156 18.61 2.24 -6.50
N GLY A 157 19.19 1.14 -6.00
CA GLY A 157 18.43 0.02 -5.46
C GLY A 157 17.65 0.41 -4.21
N LEU A 158 18.28 1.16 -3.31
CA LEU A 158 17.62 1.71 -2.11
C LEU A 158 16.50 2.68 -2.46
N ALA A 159 16.72 3.55 -3.45
CA ALA A 159 15.70 4.47 -3.93
C ALA A 159 14.48 3.72 -4.52
N VAL A 160 14.69 2.69 -5.32
CA VAL A 160 13.61 1.87 -5.88
C VAL A 160 12.85 1.12 -4.79
N PHE A 161 13.56 0.53 -3.83
CA PHE A 161 12.95 -0.15 -2.69
C PHE A 161 12.09 0.81 -1.86
N GLY A 162 12.63 1.99 -1.53
CA GLY A 162 11.92 3.01 -0.77
C GLY A 162 10.69 3.54 -1.52
N ALA A 163 10.84 3.82 -2.82
CA ALA A 163 9.74 4.27 -3.66
C ALA A 163 8.62 3.24 -3.75
N LEU A 164 8.95 1.95 -3.90
CA LEU A 164 7.96 0.88 -3.87
C LEU A 164 7.21 0.86 -2.55
N GLN A 165 7.92 0.87 -1.43
CA GLN A 165 7.30 0.70 -0.11
C GLN A 165 6.35 1.86 0.21
N LEU A 166 6.82 3.10 0.00
CA LEU A 166 6.01 4.30 0.15
C LEU A 166 4.83 4.36 -0.85
N TYR A 167 5.01 3.85 -2.07
CA TYR A 167 3.93 3.72 -3.04
C TYR A 167 2.82 2.79 -2.52
N LEU A 168 3.19 1.61 -2.01
CA LEU A 168 2.22 0.64 -1.48
C LEU A 168 1.47 1.21 -0.27
N ASP A 169 2.15 1.91 0.62
CA ASP A 169 1.51 2.54 1.77
C ASP A 169 0.45 3.54 1.34
N PHE A 170 0.81 4.47 0.45
CA PHE A 170 -0.12 5.48 -0.05
C PHE A 170 -1.33 4.86 -0.74
N VAL A 171 -1.07 3.93 -1.66
CA VAL A 171 -2.08 3.29 -2.48
C VAL A 171 -3.06 2.46 -1.66
N ASN A 172 -2.56 1.67 -0.71
CA ASN A 172 -3.43 0.88 0.16
C ASN A 172 -4.25 1.80 1.07
N LEU A 173 -3.64 2.84 1.64
CA LEU A 173 -4.34 3.82 2.46
C LEU A 173 -5.46 4.50 1.66
N PHE A 174 -5.18 4.92 0.43
CA PHE A 174 -6.17 5.49 -0.49
C PHE A 174 -7.33 4.54 -0.76
N LEU A 175 -7.08 3.29 -1.12
CA LEU A 175 -8.14 2.32 -1.40
C LEU A 175 -9.04 2.06 -0.19
N GLN A 176 -8.46 2.01 1.01
CA GLN A 176 -9.24 1.75 2.22
C GLN A 176 -10.11 2.96 2.58
N LEU A 177 -9.60 4.18 2.44
CA LEU A 177 -10.41 5.39 2.57
C LEU A 177 -11.49 5.49 1.49
N LEU A 178 -11.18 5.12 0.25
CA LEU A 178 -12.14 5.07 -0.85
C LEU A 178 -13.28 4.09 -0.54
N SER A 179 -12.96 2.92 -0.02
CA SER A 179 -13.95 1.93 0.44
C SER A 179 -14.85 2.50 1.54
N ILE A 180 -14.27 3.19 2.53
CA ILE A 180 -15.03 3.82 3.63
C ILE A 180 -16.00 4.88 3.11
N PHE A 181 -15.52 5.81 2.28
CA PHE A 181 -16.33 6.91 1.77
C PHE A 181 -17.34 6.45 0.71
N GLY A 182 -17.01 5.47 -0.11
CA GLY A 182 -17.94 4.86 -1.06
C GLY A 182 -19.10 4.16 -0.36
N ASN A 183 -18.81 3.32 0.64
CA ASN A 183 -19.84 2.59 1.38
C ASN A 183 -20.76 3.51 2.22
N SER A 184 -20.29 4.71 2.55
CA SER A 184 -21.09 5.73 3.24
C SER A 184 -22.01 6.52 2.30
N SER A 185 -21.72 6.52 0.99
CA SER A 185 -22.48 7.28 -0.02
C SER A 185 -23.68 6.50 -0.59
N ASP A 186 -23.71 5.18 -0.41
CA ASP A 186 -24.80 4.27 -0.82
C ASP A 186 -25.92 4.13 0.24
N ARG A 187 -25.85 4.88 1.36
CA ARG A 187 -26.86 4.90 2.43
C ARG A 187 -27.56 6.25 2.46
#